data_AF-A0A7S4K3R8-F1
#
_entry.id   AF-A0A7S4K3R8-F1
#
_cell.length_a   1.000
_cell.length_b   1.000
_cell.length_c   1.000
_cell.angle_alpha   90.00
_cell.angle_beta   90.00
_cell.angle_gamma   90.00
#
_symmetry.space_group_name_H-M   'P 1'
#
loop_
_entity.id
_entity.type
_entity.pdbx_description
1 polymer ?
#
loop_
_entity_poly.entity_id
_entity_poly.type
_entity_poly.pdbx_seq_one_letter_code
_entity_poly.pdbx_strand_id
1 'polypeptide(L)'
;RMRPEISDLIRQTIYPELLDGDRVLQYPQVSGVVSPVFFWSHSVPEDKFQDKDMKYQTQEGSKTNMHEVACVIALIRYLVAQGYGTDRITVLTGYLGQSVLIKRELKKVAFAAFLGEKDREEAELLLADEDSSDEGEEGKQTATEVSSAGIRVATIDNFQGEENDIMILSLVRSNPKKVSGFMKVENRVNVLLSRAKHGMYLVGNTETITFHDRMWTKVLGLLSQRACVGDAFPIVCQKHPNDIRYCKHPQDFLRLSQDGGCMLPCEARLSCGHVCPRACHPDGHQGFQCLQPCTKRPKGCQMQHECRKLCFQYCGLCSDIITDVKLHCGHFNSIECWKTADPRKEYCSQTVTIAMPVCGHEVQVPCRLSDQYLDGELLCPVPCGGQLKCGHGCTSPCGKCLRAGCAAQDIDFMSSEYRDIVPLHAKSCNVRCEQKLSNLCGHTCRAPCHAFYGTKCGEAVCQDQCTLACQHSKCSKPCGAMCTPCMERCDWACEHVKPCSLLCFAPCDRLPCNKRCNKKLKCGHRCPSVCGEPCGPY
;
A
#
# COMPACT_ATOMS: atom_id res chain seq x y z
N ARG A 1 -0.12 27.49 -43.60
CA ARG A 1 0.08 26.77 -42.31
C ARG A 1 -1.19 26.12 -41.79
N MET A 2 -2.32 26.82 -41.86
CA MET A 2 -3.60 26.38 -41.31
C MET A 2 -4.50 25.85 -42.42
N ARG A 3 -5.46 25.02 -42.06
CA ARG A 3 -6.52 24.58 -42.96
C ARG A 3 -7.30 25.76 -43.56
N PRO A 4 -7.84 25.63 -44.80
CA PRO A 4 -8.64 26.66 -45.45
C PRO A 4 -9.80 27.18 -44.59
N GLU A 5 -10.46 26.31 -43.83
CA GLU A 5 -11.59 26.68 -42.97
C GLU A 5 -11.18 27.66 -41.86
N ILE A 6 -9.91 27.61 -41.42
CA ILE A 6 -9.32 28.51 -40.43
C ILE A 6 -8.76 29.76 -41.13
N SER A 7 -7.97 29.60 -42.19
CA SER A 7 -7.34 30.74 -42.90
C SER A 7 -8.36 31.69 -43.47
N ASP A 8 -9.52 31.19 -43.88
CA ASP A 8 -10.56 32.01 -44.46
C ASP A 8 -11.15 33.02 -43.46
N LEU A 9 -11.12 32.73 -42.15
CA LEU A 9 -11.51 33.70 -41.13
C LEU A 9 -10.57 34.91 -41.11
N ILE A 10 -9.29 34.70 -41.41
CA ILE A 10 -8.27 35.76 -41.48
C ILE A 10 -8.32 36.44 -42.84
N ARG A 11 -8.47 35.66 -43.92
CA ARG A 11 -8.55 36.18 -45.30
C ARG A 11 -9.68 37.18 -45.44
N GLN A 12 -10.86 36.83 -44.95
CA GLN A 12 -12.05 37.67 -45.09
C GLN A 12 -12.09 38.85 -44.11
N THR A 13 -11.14 38.96 -43.17
CA THR A 13 -11.15 40.00 -42.15
C THR A 13 -9.93 40.92 -42.20
N ILE A 14 -8.72 40.38 -42.27
CA ILE A 14 -7.46 41.12 -42.14
C ILE A 14 -6.63 41.11 -43.43
N TYR A 15 -6.48 39.95 -44.08
CA TYR A 15 -5.57 39.77 -45.22
C TYR A 15 -6.29 39.19 -46.45
N PRO A 16 -7.01 40.01 -47.24
CA PRO A 16 -7.81 39.54 -48.40
C PRO A 16 -7.02 38.76 -49.46
N GLU A 17 -5.72 39.07 -49.61
CA GLU A 17 -4.84 38.45 -50.60
C GLU A 17 -4.17 37.15 -50.09
N LEU A 18 -4.53 36.66 -48.90
CA LEU A 18 -3.95 35.45 -48.32
C LEU A 18 -4.33 34.20 -49.13
N LEU A 19 -3.34 33.51 -49.68
CA LEU A 19 -3.53 32.27 -50.44
C LEU A 19 -3.21 31.02 -49.60
N ASP A 20 -3.96 29.94 -49.83
CA ASP A 20 -3.69 28.62 -49.24
C ASP A 20 -2.66 27.87 -50.10
N GLY A 21 -1.67 27.24 -49.46
CA GLY A 21 -0.71 26.38 -50.16
C GLY A 21 -1.20 24.94 -50.27
N ASP A 22 -0.76 24.20 -51.29
CA ASP A 22 -1.24 22.83 -51.60
C ASP A 22 -1.19 21.86 -50.41
N ARG A 23 -0.17 21.99 -49.56
CA ARG A 23 0.01 21.14 -48.37
C ARG A 23 -1.16 21.23 -47.38
N VAL A 24 -1.75 22.42 -47.19
CA VAL A 24 -2.83 22.59 -46.19
C VAL A 24 -4.17 22.03 -46.66
N LEU A 25 -4.33 21.84 -47.98
CA LEU A 25 -5.52 21.21 -48.58
C LEU A 25 -5.58 19.71 -48.29
N GLN A 26 -4.43 19.09 -47.98
CA GLN A 26 -4.28 17.66 -47.70
C GLN A 26 -4.30 17.33 -46.21
N TYR A 27 -4.54 18.33 -45.34
CA TYR A 27 -4.56 18.10 -43.90
C TYR A 27 -5.75 17.22 -43.49
N PRO A 28 -5.54 16.23 -42.60
CA PRO A 28 -6.62 15.37 -42.14
C PRO A 28 -7.65 16.15 -41.34
N GLN A 29 -8.88 15.63 -41.32
CA GLN A 29 -9.94 16.15 -40.46
C GLN A 29 -9.60 15.90 -38.98
N VAL A 30 -10.04 16.82 -38.11
CA VAL A 30 -9.90 16.62 -36.67
C VAL A 30 -10.86 15.51 -36.24
N SER A 31 -10.29 14.47 -35.64
CA SER A 31 -11.00 13.28 -35.21
C SER A 31 -11.93 13.59 -34.04
N GLY A 32 -13.13 13.02 -34.05
CA GLY A 32 -14.12 13.18 -33.00
C GLY A 32 -14.98 14.45 -33.08
N VAL A 33 -14.71 15.36 -34.01
CA VAL A 33 -15.49 16.60 -34.12
C VAL A 33 -16.05 16.80 -35.52
N VAL A 34 -17.19 17.48 -35.61
CA VAL A 34 -17.89 17.68 -36.90
C VAL A 34 -17.14 18.67 -37.80
N SER A 35 -16.59 19.73 -37.23
CA SER A 35 -15.92 20.80 -37.97
C SER A 35 -14.52 21.08 -37.42
N PRO A 36 -13.52 21.41 -38.26
CA PRO A 36 -12.21 21.87 -37.79
C PRO A 36 -12.26 23.18 -37.02
N VAL A 37 -13.32 23.98 -37.19
CA VAL A 37 -13.51 25.23 -36.45
C VAL A 37 -14.90 25.27 -35.83
N PHE A 38 -14.98 25.59 -34.54
CA PHE A 38 -16.25 25.76 -33.87
C PHE A 38 -16.17 26.80 -32.76
N PHE A 39 -17.20 27.64 -32.66
CA PHE A 39 -17.39 28.58 -31.56
C PHE A 39 -18.48 28.06 -30.62
N TRP A 40 -18.06 27.57 -29.46
CA TRP A 40 -18.92 27.16 -28.37
C TRP A 40 -19.36 28.38 -27.57
N SER A 41 -20.58 28.84 -27.87
CA SER A 41 -21.19 30.01 -27.25
C SER A 41 -21.78 29.67 -25.88
N HIS A 42 -21.62 30.56 -24.91
CA HIS A 42 -22.34 30.52 -23.65
C HIS A 42 -22.69 31.93 -23.17
N SER A 43 -23.67 32.02 -22.26
CA SER A 43 -24.06 33.28 -21.63
C SER A 43 -23.67 33.35 -20.14
N VAL A 44 -22.90 32.38 -19.64
CA VAL A 44 -22.44 32.36 -18.24
C VAL A 44 -21.51 33.55 -17.96
N PRO A 45 -21.80 34.40 -16.95
CA PRO A 45 -20.99 35.57 -16.64
C PRO A 45 -19.55 35.23 -16.24
N GLU A 46 -18.63 36.17 -16.48
CA GLU A 46 -17.27 36.14 -15.93
C GLU A 46 -17.32 36.17 -14.39
N ASP A 47 -16.31 35.59 -13.74
CA ASP A 47 -16.30 35.45 -12.28
C ASP A 47 -16.30 36.84 -11.62
N LYS A 48 -17.16 37.01 -10.62
CA LYS A 48 -17.16 38.21 -9.78
C LYS A 48 -16.11 38.01 -8.69
N PHE A 49 -15.10 38.86 -8.67
CA PHE A 49 -14.17 38.92 -7.56
C PHE A 49 -14.95 39.33 -6.29
N GLN A 50 -15.16 38.39 -5.37
CA GLN A 50 -15.50 38.71 -3.98
C GLN A 50 -14.18 38.91 -3.22
N ASP A 51 -14.15 39.84 -2.27
CA ASP A 51 -12.97 40.23 -1.46
C ASP A 51 -12.24 39.07 -0.74
N LYS A 52 -12.76 37.84 -0.78
CA LYS A 52 -12.14 36.65 -0.17
C LYS A 52 -11.23 35.84 -1.09
N ASP A 53 -11.26 36.07 -2.40
CA ASP A 53 -10.33 35.47 -3.37
C ASP A 53 -9.25 36.49 -3.80
N MET A 54 -8.64 37.15 -2.81
CA MET A 54 -7.61 38.19 -2.97
C MET A 54 -6.30 37.72 -3.64
N LYS A 55 -6.13 36.42 -3.93
CA LYS A 55 -4.85 35.83 -4.37
C LYS A 55 -4.50 36.01 -5.86
N TYR A 56 -5.37 36.62 -6.66
CA TYR A 56 -5.16 36.79 -8.10
C TYR A 56 -5.32 38.24 -8.58
N GLN A 57 -5.28 39.20 -7.65
CA GLN A 57 -5.23 40.62 -7.99
C GLN A 57 -3.82 40.97 -8.48
N THR A 58 -3.61 40.94 -9.80
CA THR A 58 -2.65 41.87 -10.41
C THR A 58 -3.13 43.27 -10.09
N GLN A 59 -2.21 44.20 -9.81
CA GLN A 59 -2.53 45.63 -9.78
C GLN A 59 -3.18 45.98 -11.14
N GLU A 60 -4.51 46.10 -11.14
CA GLU A 60 -5.43 46.22 -12.28
C GLU A 60 -5.56 44.99 -13.23
N GLY A 61 -6.76 44.40 -13.35
CA GLY A 61 -7.30 44.05 -14.68
C GLY A 61 -7.39 42.59 -15.17
N SER A 62 -6.83 41.58 -14.48
CA SER A 62 -7.00 40.18 -14.92
C SER A 62 -8.44 39.66 -14.71
N LYS A 63 -8.99 38.90 -15.67
CA LYS A 63 -10.36 38.36 -15.65
C LYS A 63 -10.34 36.84 -15.73
N THR A 64 -11.34 36.20 -15.13
CA THR A 64 -11.49 34.74 -15.14
C THR A 64 -12.93 34.32 -15.43
N ASN A 65 -13.08 33.11 -15.93
CA ASN A 65 -14.37 32.48 -16.15
C ASN A 65 -14.25 30.97 -15.92
N MET A 66 -14.68 30.51 -14.74
CA MET A 66 -14.61 29.10 -14.35
C MET A 66 -15.43 28.17 -15.27
N HIS A 67 -16.52 28.67 -15.86
CA HIS A 67 -17.32 27.89 -16.80
C HIS A 67 -16.54 27.60 -18.09
N GLU A 68 -15.86 28.62 -18.64
CA GLU A 68 -14.97 28.41 -19.78
C GLU A 68 -13.82 27.45 -19.45
N VAL A 69 -13.23 27.56 -18.26
CA VAL A 69 -12.21 26.60 -17.81
C VAL A 69 -12.77 25.18 -17.86
N ALA A 70 -13.94 24.93 -17.28
CA ALA A 70 -14.56 23.61 -17.30
C ALA A 70 -14.82 23.08 -18.72
N CYS A 71 -15.30 23.94 -19.63
CA CYS A 71 -15.50 23.62 -21.04
C CYS A 71 -14.18 23.23 -21.74
N VAL A 72 -13.13 24.01 -21.52
CA VAL A 72 -11.79 23.75 -22.08
C VAL A 72 -11.24 22.41 -21.58
N ILE A 73 -11.30 22.15 -20.28
CA ILE A 73 -10.82 20.89 -19.70
C ILE A 73 -11.60 19.68 -20.24
N ALA A 74 -12.92 19.81 -20.35
CA ALA A 74 -13.76 18.73 -20.91
C ALA A 74 -13.43 18.45 -22.38
N LEU A 75 -13.24 19.49 -23.19
CA LEU A 75 -12.87 19.36 -24.59
C LEU A 75 -11.47 18.74 -24.75
N ILE A 76 -10.49 19.15 -23.94
CA ILE A 76 -9.15 18.56 -23.92
C ILE A 76 -9.24 17.07 -23.61
N ARG A 77 -9.94 16.70 -22.53
CA ARG A 77 -10.13 15.29 -22.15
C ARG A 77 -10.73 14.48 -23.29
N TYR A 78 -11.74 15.05 -23.95
CA TYR A 78 -12.37 14.42 -25.10
C TYR A 78 -11.40 14.22 -26.27
N LEU A 79 -10.63 15.25 -26.64
CA LEU A 79 -9.65 15.18 -27.73
C LEU A 79 -8.50 14.21 -27.43
N VAL A 80 -8.00 14.17 -26.19
CA VAL A 80 -7.02 13.15 -25.78
C VAL A 80 -7.64 11.76 -25.91
N ALA A 81 -8.90 11.58 -25.50
CA ALA A 81 -9.63 10.34 -25.71
C ALA A 81 -9.92 10.04 -27.20
N GLN A 82 -9.72 10.98 -28.13
CA GLN A 82 -9.74 10.72 -29.58
C GLN A 82 -8.39 10.23 -30.13
N GLY A 83 -7.35 10.17 -29.29
CA GLY A 83 -5.99 9.78 -29.67
C GLY A 83 -5.04 10.95 -29.94
N TYR A 84 -5.41 12.19 -29.60
CA TYR A 84 -4.50 13.32 -29.69
C TYR A 84 -3.50 13.34 -28.53
N GLY A 85 -2.21 13.42 -28.85
CA GLY A 85 -1.16 13.67 -27.88
C GLY A 85 -1.33 15.03 -27.20
N THR A 86 -0.95 15.13 -25.92
CA THR A 86 -1.05 16.36 -25.14
C THR A 86 -0.19 17.49 -25.69
N ASP A 87 0.94 17.15 -26.33
CA ASP A 87 1.85 18.04 -27.03
C ASP A 87 1.22 18.70 -28.27
N ARG A 88 0.21 18.06 -28.86
CA ARG A 88 -0.50 18.55 -30.07
C ARG A 88 -1.63 19.54 -29.76
N ILE A 89 -1.89 19.81 -28.48
CA ILE A 89 -2.96 20.69 -28.01
C ILE A 89 -2.38 21.88 -27.26
N THR A 90 -2.77 23.09 -27.66
CA THR A 90 -2.45 24.33 -26.95
C THR A 90 -3.72 25.07 -26.57
N VAL A 91 -3.73 25.64 -25.36
CA VAL A 91 -4.77 26.54 -24.88
C VAL A 91 -4.26 27.97 -24.85
N LEU A 92 -5.02 28.90 -25.45
CA LEU A 92 -4.75 30.34 -25.36
C LEU A 92 -5.88 31.09 -24.70
N THR A 93 -5.51 32.14 -23.97
CA THR A 93 -6.44 33.08 -23.34
C THR A 93 -5.86 34.49 -23.32
N GLY A 94 -6.71 35.51 -23.30
CA GLY A 94 -6.28 36.90 -23.19
C GLY A 94 -5.89 37.33 -21.77
N TYR A 95 -6.09 36.48 -20.77
CA TYR A 95 -5.95 36.85 -19.36
C TYR A 95 -5.06 35.87 -18.60
N LEU A 96 -4.03 36.39 -17.91
CA LEU A 96 -3.09 35.58 -17.12
C LEU A 96 -3.80 34.82 -15.99
N GLY A 97 -4.79 35.43 -15.34
CA GLY A 97 -5.57 34.74 -14.30
C GLY A 97 -6.28 33.50 -14.83
N GLN A 98 -6.80 33.57 -16.07
CA GLN A 98 -7.43 32.43 -16.73
C GLN A 98 -6.41 31.34 -17.08
N SER A 99 -5.21 31.70 -17.58
CA SER A 99 -4.19 30.69 -17.92
C SER A 99 -3.70 29.94 -16.68
N VAL A 100 -3.53 30.64 -15.55
CA VAL A 100 -3.20 30.05 -14.25
C VAL A 100 -4.29 29.07 -13.78
N LEU A 101 -5.57 29.45 -13.86
CA LEU A 101 -6.69 28.57 -13.50
C LEU A 101 -6.77 27.33 -14.38
N ILE A 102 -6.64 27.48 -15.70
CA ILE A 102 -6.64 26.34 -16.64
C ILE A 102 -5.49 25.38 -16.31
N LYS A 103 -4.29 25.90 -16.07
CA LYS A 103 -3.13 25.06 -15.68
C LYS A 103 -3.41 24.30 -14.39
N ARG A 104 -3.98 24.96 -13.38
CA ARG A 104 -4.33 24.35 -12.08
C ARG A 104 -5.35 23.23 -12.26
N GLU A 105 -6.41 23.45 -13.03
CA GLU A 105 -7.44 22.44 -13.27
C GLU A 105 -6.90 21.27 -14.13
N LEU A 106 -6.02 21.52 -15.09
CA LEU A 106 -5.33 20.46 -15.85
C LEU A 106 -4.49 19.54 -14.95
N LYS A 107 -3.77 20.10 -13.97
CA LYS A 107 -3.01 19.31 -13.00
C LYS A 107 -3.91 18.41 -12.15
N LYS A 108 -5.09 18.88 -11.73
CA LYS A 108 -6.04 18.08 -10.94
C LYS A 108 -6.57 16.85 -11.68
N VAL A 109 -6.70 16.95 -13.01
CA VAL A 109 -7.11 15.82 -13.87
C VAL A 109 -5.92 15.01 -14.39
N ALA A 110 -4.76 15.11 -13.74
CA ALA A 110 -3.54 14.35 -14.02
C ALA A 110 -2.92 14.57 -15.43
N PHE A 111 -3.14 15.72 -16.05
CA PHE A 111 -2.37 16.11 -17.23
C PHE A 111 -1.14 16.93 -16.85
N ALA A 112 0.01 16.59 -17.46
CA ALA A 112 1.16 17.48 -17.47
C ALA A 112 0.80 18.74 -18.27
N ALA A 113 0.87 19.91 -17.64
CA ALA A 113 0.56 21.19 -18.25
C ALA A 113 1.61 22.24 -17.87
N PHE A 114 2.09 22.98 -18.87
CA PHE A 114 3.16 23.97 -18.71
C PHE A 114 2.66 25.35 -19.13
N LEU A 115 3.02 26.37 -18.33
CA LEU A 115 2.87 27.77 -18.74
C LEU A 115 4.07 28.14 -19.60
N GLY A 116 3.89 29.00 -20.60
CA GLY A 116 5.02 29.59 -21.31
C GLY A 116 6.01 30.24 -20.34
N GLU A 117 7.30 30.25 -20.66
CA GLU A 117 8.37 30.72 -19.76
C GLU A 117 8.08 32.12 -19.21
N LYS A 118 7.66 33.05 -20.07
CA LYS A 118 7.28 34.42 -19.68
C LYS A 118 6.01 34.48 -18.83
N ASP A 119 4.97 33.72 -19.18
CA ASP A 119 3.73 33.64 -18.40
C ASP A 119 3.99 33.03 -17.01
N ARG A 120 4.96 32.11 -16.91
CA ARG A 120 5.36 31.48 -15.67
C ARG A 120 6.06 32.48 -14.75
N GLU A 121 7.02 33.24 -15.24
CA GLU A 121 7.70 34.28 -14.46
C GLU A 121 6.70 35.34 -13.96
N GLU A 122 5.78 35.78 -14.83
CA GLU A 122 4.74 36.73 -14.46
C GLU A 122 3.76 36.14 -13.43
N ALA A 123 3.37 34.87 -13.58
CA ALA A 123 2.54 34.17 -12.59
C ALA A 123 3.27 33.95 -11.26
N GLU A 124 4.57 33.65 -11.27
CA GLU A 124 5.38 33.43 -10.06
C GLU A 124 5.55 34.73 -9.27
N LEU A 125 5.79 35.85 -9.95
CA LEU A 125 5.81 37.18 -9.31
C LEU A 125 4.48 37.53 -8.64
N LEU A 126 3.35 37.08 -9.20
CA LEU A 126 2.03 37.29 -8.62
C LEU A 126 1.72 36.39 -7.42
N LEU A 127 2.42 35.26 -7.31
CA LEU A 127 2.24 34.28 -6.23
C LEU A 127 3.27 34.47 -5.09
N ALA A 128 4.25 35.36 -5.28
CA ALA A 128 5.39 35.55 -4.38
C ALA A 128 5.07 36.22 -3.03
N ASP A 129 3.84 36.68 -2.80
CA ASP A 129 3.42 37.28 -1.51
C ASP A 129 2.99 36.24 -0.45
N GLU A 130 3.19 34.94 -0.67
CA GLU A 130 2.68 33.86 0.21
C GLU A 130 3.71 32.82 0.70
N ASP A 131 4.92 33.23 1.11
CA ASP A 131 5.80 32.35 1.90
C ASP A 131 6.04 32.88 3.33
N SER A 132 5.01 32.78 4.17
CA SER A 132 5.19 32.70 5.62
C SER A 132 4.14 31.82 6.29
N SER A 133 4.17 30.52 6.03
CA SER A 133 4.01 29.45 7.04
C SER A 133 4.07 28.07 6.40
N ASP A 134 5.28 27.50 6.47
CA ASP A 134 5.60 26.13 6.88
C ASP A 134 4.65 25.00 6.43
N GLU A 135 5.09 24.20 5.45
CA GLU A 135 5.26 22.76 5.65
C GLU A 135 6.40 22.22 4.74
N GLY A 136 7.45 21.69 5.37
CA GLY A 136 8.04 20.40 4.97
C GLY A 136 9.04 20.39 3.82
N GLU A 137 10.31 20.15 4.17
CA GLU A 137 11.36 19.69 3.26
C GLU A 137 10.92 18.48 2.43
N GLU A 138 10.81 18.62 1.10
CA GLU A 138 11.03 17.51 0.18
C GLU A 138 11.82 17.98 -1.06
N GLY A 139 13.10 17.60 -1.08
CA GLY A 139 13.80 17.20 -2.30
C GLY A 139 14.19 18.29 -3.31
N LYS A 140 15.46 18.72 -3.22
CA LYS A 140 16.25 19.02 -4.44
C LYS A 140 16.25 17.78 -5.34
N GLN A 141 15.28 17.67 -6.23
CA GLN A 141 15.39 16.77 -7.37
C GLN A 141 16.20 17.47 -8.45
N THR A 142 17.40 16.93 -8.64
CA THR A 142 18.21 17.00 -9.85
C THR A 142 17.37 17.18 -11.10
N ALA A 143 17.77 18.16 -11.93
CA ALA A 143 17.32 18.34 -13.31
C ALA A 143 17.36 16.99 -14.05
N THR A 144 16.23 16.31 -14.05
CA THR A 144 15.97 15.14 -14.88
C THR A 144 15.22 15.73 -16.06
N GLU A 145 15.82 15.63 -17.24
CA GLU A 145 15.32 16.15 -18.51
C GLU A 145 13.81 15.94 -18.63
N VAL A 146 13.05 17.04 -18.53
CA VAL A 146 11.59 17.03 -18.63
C VAL A 146 11.26 16.65 -20.07
N SER A 147 10.72 15.44 -20.25
CA SER A 147 10.12 15.03 -21.51
C SER A 147 9.08 16.08 -21.94
N SER A 148 9.16 16.54 -23.18
CA SER A 148 8.34 17.58 -23.82
C SER A 148 6.83 17.25 -23.96
N ALA A 149 6.30 16.27 -23.22
CA ALA A 149 4.93 15.79 -23.33
C ALA A 149 4.02 16.49 -22.30
N GLY A 150 3.38 17.59 -22.67
CA GLY A 150 2.36 18.25 -21.85
C GLY A 150 1.57 19.31 -22.61
N ILE A 151 0.38 19.63 -22.10
CA ILE A 151 -0.50 20.63 -22.70
C ILE A 151 0.09 22.01 -22.45
N ARG A 152 0.27 22.77 -23.52
CA ARG A 152 0.75 24.14 -23.43
C ARG A 152 -0.40 25.10 -23.14
N VAL A 153 -0.23 25.95 -22.13
CA VAL A 153 -1.17 27.01 -21.79
C VAL A 153 -0.41 28.34 -21.82
N ALA A 154 -0.91 29.33 -22.57
CA ALA A 154 -0.23 30.62 -22.69
C ALA A 154 -1.22 31.77 -22.85
N THR A 155 -0.76 32.98 -22.55
CA THR A 155 -1.49 34.19 -22.92
C THR A 155 -1.22 34.56 -24.39
N ILE A 156 -2.13 35.30 -25.03
CA ILE A 156 -2.00 35.71 -26.44
C ILE A 156 -0.70 36.48 -26.69
N ASP A 157 -0.35 37.40 -25.78
CA ASP A 157 0.84 38.26 -25.93
C ASP A 157 2.14 37.44 -25.86
N ASN A 158 2.16 36.37 -25.06
CA ASN A 158 3.33 35.51 -24.86
C ASN A 158 3.41 34.32 -25.83
N PHE A 159 2.44 34.15 -26.75
CA PHE A 159 2.39 33.06 -27.73
C PHE A 159 2.73 33.50 -29.17
N GLN A 160 3.44 34.61 -29.34
CA GLN A 160 3.77 35.11 -30.66
C GLN A 160 4.84 34.26 -31.36
N GLY A 161 4.55 33.83 -32.59
CA GLY A 161 5.49 33.09 -33.46
C GLY A 161 5.34 31.57 -33.41
N GLU A 162 4.51 31.06 -32.51
CA GLU A 162 4.32 29.63 -32.33
C GLU A 162 3.02 29.15 -32.99
N GLU A 163 2.87 27.83 -33.13
CA GLU A 163 1.72 27.18 -33.74
C GLU A 163 1.58 25.75 -33.19
N ASN A 164 0.35 25.24 -33.15
CA ASN A 164 0.08 23.86 -32.78
C ASN A 164 -1.04 23.28 -33.64
N ASP A 165 -1.21 21.96 -33.57
CA ASP A 165 -2.18 21.23 -34.37
C ASP A 165 -3.61 21.58 -33.99
N ILE A 166 -3.89 21.58 -32.68
CA ILE A 166 -5.18 21.97 -32.13
C ILE A 166 -5.00 23.15 -31.18
N MET A 167 -5.75 24.22 -31.43
CA MET A 167 -5.82 25.39 -30.55
C MET A 167 -7.20 25.47 -29.91
N ILE A 168 -7.24 25.63 -28.59
CA ILE A 168 -8.46 25.91 -27.83
C ILE A 168 -8.34 27.31 -27.23
N LEU A 169 -9.34 28.15 -27.45
CA LEU A 169 -9.32 29.58 -27.16
C LEU A 169 -10.39 29.90 -26.11
N SER A 170 -9.98 30.37 -24.93
CA SER A 170 -10.89 30.88 -23.89
C SER A 170 -10.91 32.40 -23.95
N LEU A 171 -12.09 32.97 -24.22
CA LEU A 171 -12.28 34.41 -24.43
C LEU A 171 -12.57 35.18 -23.12
N VAL A 172 -13.01 34.47 -22.09
CA VAL A 172 -13.27 34.89 -20.69
C VAL A 172 -14.43 35.86 -20.51
N ARG A 173 -14.50 36.89 -21.36
CA ARG A 173 -15.36 38.05 -21.15
C ARG A 173 -16.82 37.73 -21.42
N SER A 174 -17.62 37.88 -20.38
CA SER A 174 -19.07 37.66 -20.41
C SER A 174 -19.70 38.53 -19.34
N ASN A 175 -20.21 39.70 -19.74
CA ASN A 175 -20.70 40.69 -18.78
C ASN A 175 -21.89 41.49 -19.33
N PRO A 176 -22.82 41.96 -18.47
CA PRO A 176 -24.00 42.72 -18.91
C PRO A 176 -23.67 44.02 -19.65
N LYS A 177 -22.49 44.60 -19.39
CA LYS A 177 -22.00 45.82 -20.05
C LYS A 177 -21.50 45.58 -21.48
N LYS A 178 -21.41 44.32 -21.92
CA LYS A 178 -20.92 43.89 -23.24
C LYS A 178 -19.54 44.48 -23.57
N VAL A 179 -18.66 44.51 -22.56
CA VAL A 179 -17.28 44.99 -22.70
C VAL A 179 -16.35 43.79 -22.92
N SER A 180 -15.80 43.69 -24.13
CA SER A 180 -14.84 42.66 -24.53
C SER A 180 -13.38 42.93 -24.12
N GLY A 181 -13.07 44.16 -23.69
CA GLY A 181 -11.75 44.53 -23.15
C GLY A 181 -10.57 44.15 -24.05
N PHE A 182 -9.71 43.26 -23.55
CA PHE A 182 -8.45 42.82 -24.18
C PHE A 182 -8.64 42.24 -25.58
N MET A 183 -9.84 41.72 -25.87
CA MET A 183 -10.18 41.06 -27.14
C MET A 183 -10.56 42.02 -28.29
N LYS A 184 -10.55 43.35 -28.06
CA LYS A 184 -10.83 44.37 -29.09
C LYS A 184 -9.65 44.73 -29.99
N VAL A 185 -8.43 44.34 -29.59
CA VAL A 185 -7.21 44.74 -30.31
C VAL A 185 -7.01 43.82 -31.51
N GLU A 186 -7.15 44.35 -32.72
CA GLU A 186 -7.11 43.57 -33.98
C GLU A 186 -5.85 42.70 -34.10
N ASN A 187 -4.67 43.23 -33.73
CA ASN A 187 -3.41 42.48 -33.76
C ASN A 187 -3.45 41.23 -32.87
N ARG A 188 -4.13 41.29 -31.72
CA ARG A 188 -4.28 40.16 -30.81
C ARG A 188 -5.27 39.13 -31.36
N VAL A 189 -6.36 39.58 -31.99
CA VAL A 189 -7.31 38.68 -32.67
C VAL A 189 -6.64 37.97 -33.85
N ASN A 190 -5.81 38.67 -34.62
CA ASN A 190 -5.01 38.07 -35.69
C ASN A 190 -4.06 36.98 -35.15
N VAL A 191 -3.32 37.30 -34.07
CA VAL A 191 -2.46 36.33 -33.40
C VAL A 191 -3.29 35.12 -32.98
N LEU A 192 -4.44 35.31 -32.34
CA LEU A 192 -5.30 34.24 -31.83
C LEU A 192 -5.88 33.34 -32.92
N LEU A 193 -6.39 33.91 -34.01
CA LEU A 193 -7.02 33.16 -35.11
C LEU A 193 -6.01 32.38 -35.97
N SER A 194 -4.71 32.67 -35.83
CA SER A 194 -3.71 32.22 -36.78
C SER A 194 -2.80 31.09 -36.28
N ARG A 195 -2.99 30.61 -35.04
CA ARG A 195 -2.08 29.61 -34.42
C ARG A 195 -2.39 28.16 -34.71
N ALA A 196 -3.59 27.86 -35.18
CA ALA A 196 -4.06 26.49 -35.39
C ALA A 196 -3.66 25.97 -36.76
N LYS A 197 -3.14 24.73 -36.83
CA LYS A 197 -2.92 24.02 -38.09
C LYS A 197 -4.14 23.24 -38.56
N HIS A 198 -4.70 22.40 -37.68
CA HIS A 198 -5.76 21.45 -38.01
C HIS A 198 -7.11 21.81 -37.38
N GLY A 199 -7.12 22.24 -36.12
CA GLY A 199 -8.34 22.52 -35.37
C GLY A 199 -8.29 23.79 -34.53
N MET A 200 -9.37 24.57 -34.54
CA MET A 200 -9.52 25.78 -33.72
C MET A 200 -10.88 25.80 -33.04
N TYR A 201 -10.89 25.78 -31.71
CA TYR A 201 -12.12 25.75 -30.92
C TYR A 201 -12.18 26.95 -29.99
N LEU A 202 -13.20 27.77 -30.13
CA LEU A 202 -13.41 28.97 -29.31
C LEU A 202 -14.48 28.70 -28.26
N VAL A 203 -14.25 29.13 -27.04
CA VAL A 203 -15.24 29.14 -25.95
C VAL A 203 -15.40 30.58 -25.48
N GLY A 204 -16.63 31.10 -25.51
CA GLY A 204 -16.88 32.46 -25.08
C GLY A 204 -18.32 32.92 -25.24
N ASN A 205 -18.58 34.18 -24.88
CA ASN A 205 -19.90 34.81 -25.03
C ASN A 205 -20.00 35.60 -26.34
N THR A 206 -20.81 35.11 -27.29
CA THR A 206 -21.01 35.73 -28.61
C THR A 206 -21.59 37.14 -28.52
N GLU A 207 -22.47 37.41 -27.56
CA GLU A 207 -23.07 38.74 -27.41
C GLU A 207 -22.05 39.76 -26.88
N THR A 208 -21.20 39.34 -25.94
CA THR A 208 -20.19 40.23 -25.34
C THR A 208 -19.08 40.57 -26.34
N ILE A 209 -18.66 39.58 -27.15
CA ILE A 209 -17.54 39.77 -28.08
C ILE A 209 -17.91 40.57 -29.33
N THR A 210 -19.16 40.49 -29.81
CA THR A 210 -19.60 41.16 -31.05
C THR A 210 -20.07 42.59 -30.85
N PHE A 211 -20.56 42.96 -29.67
CA PHE A 211 -21.36 44.17 -29.48
C PHE A 211 -20.70 45.49 -29.94
N HIS A 212 -19.38 45.60 -29.84
CA HIS A 212 -18.63 46.80 -30.24
C HIS A 212 -17.43 46.50 -31.14
N ASP A 213 -17.39 45.32 -31.78
CA ASP A 213 -16.23 44.89 -32.55
C ASP A 213 -16.64 44.42 -33.96
N ARG A 214 -16.19 45.18 -34.97
CA ARG A 214 -16.49 44.91 -36.38
C ARG A 214 -15.81 43.64 -36.88
N MET A 215 -14.62 43.33 -36.38
CA MET A 215 -13.87 42.14 -36.77
C MET A 215 -14.56 40.89 -36.23
N TRP A 216 -14.87 40.83 -34.93
CA TRP A 216 -15.58 39.70 -34.34
C TRP A 216 -16.97 39.48 -34.94
N THR A 217 -17.67 40.56 -35.30
CA THR A 217 -18.96 40.48 -36.01
C THR A 217 -18.81 39.77 -37.36
N LYS A 218 -17.77 40.10 -38.13
CA LYS A 218 -17.47 39.40 -39.39
C LYS A 218 -17.09 37.94 -39.15
N VAL A 219 -16.18 37.66 -38.21
CA VAL A 219 -15.74 36.30 -37.88
C VAL A 219 -16.93 35.42 -37.50
N LEU A 220 -17.80 35.89 -36.60
CA LEU A 220 -18.99 35.16 -36.19
C LEU A 220 -20.06 35.07 -37.28
N GLY A 221 -20.13 36.06 -38.18
CA GLY A 221 -20.94 35.96 -39.40
C GLY A 221 -20.50 34.78 -40.29
N LEU A 222 -19.19 34.62 -40.51
CA LEU A 222 -18.63 33.51 -41.28
C LEU A 222 -18.86 32.16 -40.60
N LEU A 223 -18.67 32.09 -39.29
CA LEU A 223 -18.93 30.86 -38.52
C LEU A 223 -20.42 30.51 -38.52
N SER A 224 -21.31 31.49 -38.38
CA SER A 224 -22.77 31.32 -38.48
C SER A 224 -23.18 30.76 -39.84
N GLN A 225 -22.65 31.30 -40.94
CA GLN A 225 -22.94 30.81 -42.30
C GLN A 225 -22.52 29.36 -42.51
N ARG A 226 -21.51 28.88 -41.76
CA ARG A 226 -21.00 27.50 -41.81
C ARG A 226 -21.61 26.58 -40.74
N ALA A 227 -22.61 27.04 -39.99
CA ALA A 227 -23.14 26.32 -38.83
C ALA A 227 -22.05 25.91 -37.80
N CYS A 228 -21.00 26.73 -37.69
CA CYS A 228 -19.82 26.52 -36.82
C CYS A 228 -19.87 27.37 -35.55
N VAL A 229 -21.07 27.77 -35.11
CA VAL A 229 -21.32 28.45 -33.84
C VAL A 229 -22.61 27.93 -33.24
N GLY A 230 -22.61 27.70 -31.94
CA GLY A 230 -23.78 27.21 -31.22
C GLY A 230 -23.55 27.12 -29.72
N ASP A 231 -24.61 26.91 -28.95
CA ASP A 231 -24.55 26.72 -27.50
C ASP A 231 -24.17 25.29 -27.10
N ALA A 232 -24.11 24.37 -28.06
CA ALA A 232 -23.68 22.99 -27.86
C ALA A 232 -22.61 22.58 -28.87
N PHE A 233 -21.51 22.03 -28.35
CA PHE A 233 -20.36 21.60 -29.13
C PHE A 233 -20.63 20.26 -29.85
N PRO A 234 -20.53 20.20 -31.19
CA PRO A 234 -20.86 19.00 -31.94
C PRO A 234 -19.69 18.01 -31.98
N ILE A 235 -19.89 16.83 -31.42
CA ILE A 235 -18.97 15.69 -31.47
C ILE A 235 -19.51 14.60 -32.39
N VAL A 236 -18.62 13.81 -32.99
CA VAL A 236 -18.96 12.71 -33.88
C VAL A 236 -18.14 11.46 -33.56
N CYS A 237 -18.74 10.27 -33.65
CA CYS A 237 -17.98 9.05 -33.43
C CYS A 237 -17.12 8.70 -34.65
N GLN A 238 -15.81 8.47 -34.44
CA GLN A 238 -14.89 8.06 -35.52
C GLN A 238 -15.30 6.74 -36.20
N LYS A 239 -15.94 5.81 -35.47
CA LYS A 239 -16.40 4.51 -35.97
C LYS A 239 -17.84 4.54 -36.50
N HIS A 240 -18.64 5.52 -36.06
CA HIS A 240 -20.04 5.68 -36.46
C HIS A 240 -20.27 7.13 -36.90
N PRO A 241 -19.90 7.49 -38.15
CA PRO A 241 -19.94 8.89 -38.61
C PRO A 241 -21.33 9.54 -38.62
N ASN A 242 -22.39 8.72 -38.62
CA ASN A 242 -23.77 9.19 -38.56
C ASN A 242 -24.23 9.54 -37.13
N ASP A 243 -23.46 9.18 -36.09
CA ASP A 243 -23.75 9.50 -34.70
C ASP A 243 -23.13 10.84 -34.30
N ILE A 244 -23.87 11.92 -34.58
CA ILE A 244 -23.52 13.29 -34.18
C ILE A 244 -24.26 13.63 -32.89
N ARG A 245 -23.52 14.09 -31.89
CA ARG A 245 -24.03 14.44 -30.56
C ARG A 245 -23.61 15.85 -30.21
N TYR A 246 -24.41 16.54 -29.40
CA TYR A 246 -24.21 17.96 -29.07
C TYR A 246 -24.00 18.13 -27.56
N CYS A 247 -22.82 18.59 -27.16
CA CYS A 247 -22.42 18.80 -25.78
C CYS A 247 -22.65 20.26 -25.36
N LYS A 248 -23.69 20.52 -24.58
CA LYS A 248 -24.03 21.88 -24.10
C LYS A 248 -23.27 22.26 -22.84
N HIS A 249 -23.05 21.29 -21.96
CA HIS A 249 -22.32 21.46 -20.72
C HIS A 249 -21.05 20.59 -20.70
N PRO A 250 -20.01 20.97 -19.92
CA PRO A 250 -18.79 20.17 -19.79
C PRO A 250 -19.03 18.69 -19.45
N GLN A 251 -20.05 18.40 -18.62
CA GLN A 251 -20.40 17.05 -18.21
C GLN A 251 -20.99 16.21 -19.36
N ASP A 252 -21.51 16.83 -20.41
CA ASP A 252 -22.08 16.11 -21.55
C ASP A 252 -21.03 15.29 -22.30
N PHE A 253 -19.75 15.70 -22.30
CA PHE A 253 -18.69 14.88 -22.91
C PHE A 253 -18.58 13.51 -22.23
N LEU A 254 -18.70 13.45 -20.90
CA LEU A 254 -18.67 12.19 -20.17
C LEU A 254 -19.96 11.39 -20.35
N ARG A 255 -21.12 12.07 -20.32
CA ARG A 255 -22.43 11.43 -20.46
C ARG A 255 -22.66 10.86 -21.85
N LEU A 256 -22.25 11.61 -22.87
CA LEU A 256 -22.48 11.28 -24.26
C LEU A 256 -21.35 10.44 -24.82
N SER A 257 -20.10 10.65 -24.39
CA SER A 257 -18.90 10.05 -24.99
C SER A 257 -17.89 9.57 -23.94
N GLN A 258 -18.35 8.79 -22.98
CA GLN A 258 -17.55 8.32 -21.83
C GLN A 258 -16.21 7.69 -22.23
N ASP A 259 -16.23 6.78 -23.19
CA ASP A 259 -15.06 6.06 -23.68
C ASP A 259 -14.42 6.70 -24.91
N GLY A 260 -14.77 7.95 -25.24
CA GLY A 260 -14.29 8.68 -26.42
C GLY A 260 -15.06 8.39 -27.71
N GLY A 261 -15.85 7.31 -27.81
CA GLY A 261 -16.72 7.07 -28.96
C GLY A 261 -18.21 7.29 -28.66
N CYS A 262 -19.08 6.60 -29.39
CA CYS A 262 -20.53 6.63 -29.17
C CYS A 262 -20.96 5.73 -28.02
N MET A 263 -22.25 5.80 -27.66
CA MET A 263 -22.84 4.97 -26.60
C MET A 263 -23.19 3.55 -27.05
N LEU A 264 -22.96 3.19 -28.32
CA LEU A 264 -23.13 1.82 -28.78
C LEU A 264 -22.07 0.91 -28.15
N PRO A 265 -22.38 -0.36 -27.88
CA PRO A 265 -21.40 -1.31 -27.34
C PRO A 265 -20.24 -1.52 -28.32
N CYS A 266 -19.04 -1.78 -27.79
CA CYS A 266 -17.90 -2.13 -28.63
C CYS A 266 -18.01 -3.60 -29.07
N GLU A 267 -18.16 -3.85 -30.38
CA GLU A 267 -18.29 -5.21 -30.94
C GLU A 267 -16.95 -5.92 -31.16
N ALA A 268 -15.83 -5.27 -30.82
CA ALA A 268 -14.51 -5.84 -31.03
C ALA A 268 -14.26 -7.05 -30.12
N ARG A 269 -13.67 -8.11 -30.68
CA ARG A 269 -13.19 -9.25 -29.91
C ARG A 269 -11.76 -9.02 -29.46
N LEU A 270 -11.54 -9.16 -28.16
CA LEU A 270 -10.22 -9.12 -27.53
C LEU A 270 -9.39 -10.35 -27.94
N SER A 271 -8.08 -10.30 -27.73
CA SER A 271 -7.18 -11.43 -28.00
C SER A 271 -7.53 -12.70 -27.22
N CYS A 272 -8.25 -12.56 -26.11
CA CYS A 272 -8.77 -13.69 -25.34
C CYS A 272 -10.09 -14.29 -25.87
N GLY A 273 -10.69 -13.69 -26.91
CA GLY A 273 -11.94 -14.12 -27.54
C GLY A 273 -13.21 -13.45 -26.98
N HIS A 274 -13.13 -12.84 -25.78
CA HIS A 274 -14.24 -12.07 -25.20
C HIS A 274 -14.51 -10.79 -25.99
N VAL A 275 -15.79 -10.38 -26.01
CA VAL A 275 -16.20 -9.08 -26.55
C VAL A 275 -15.77 -7.97 -25.58
N CYS A 276 -15.33 -6.83 -26.11
CA CYS A 276 -14.96 -5.68 -25.29
C CYS A 276 -16.15 -5.20 -24.44
N PRO A 277 -15.99 -5.03 -23.11
CA PRO A 277 -17.09 -4.60 -22.24
C PRO A 277 -17.36 -3.09 -22.26
N ARG A 278 -16.52 -2.31 -22.95
CA ARG A 278 -16.64 -0.85 -23.03
C ARG A 278 -17.66 -0.43 -24.10
N ALA A 279 -18.13 0.82 -24.01
CA ALA A 279 -18.82 1.45 -25.13
C ALA A 279 -17.84 1.66 -26.30
N CYS A 280 -18.34 2.06 -27.44
CA CYS A 280 -17.53 2.36 -28.60
C CYS A 280 -16.45 3.38 -28.22
N HIS A 281 -15.20 3.09 -28.59
CA HIS A 281 -14.04 3.93 -28.31
C HIS A 281 -13.08 3.93 -29.50
N PRO A 282 -12.29 4.99 -29.70
CA PRO A 282 -11.31 5.07 -30.79
C PRO A 282 -10.06 4.24 -30.51
N ASP A 283 -9.70 4.03 -29.23
CA ASP A 283 -8.51 3.28 -28.83
C ASP A 283 -8.49 1.86 -29.43
N GLY A 284 -7.28 1.37 -29.71
CA GLY A 284 -7.06 -0.05 -29.99
C GLY A 284 -7.25 -0.91 -28.73
N HIS A 285 -7.35 -2.22 -28.92
CA HIS A 285 -7.45 -3.19 -27.81
C HIS A 285 -6.09 -3.84 -27.47
N GLN A 286 -4.98 -3.27 -27.97
CA GLN A 286 -3.64 -3.79 -27.71
C GLN A 286 -3.29 -3.57 -26.23
N GLY A 287 -2.94 -4.66 -25.53
CA GLY A 287 -2.66 -4.61 -24.09
C GLY A 287 -3.89 -4.50 -23.19
N PHE A 288 -5.12 -4.49 -23.74
CA PHE A 288 -6.33 -4.43 -22.93
C PHE A 288 -6.47 -5.69 -22.05
N GLN A 289 -6.59 -5.48 -20.73
CA GLN A 289 -6.74 -6.56 -19.77
C GLN A 289 -8.23 -6.91 -19.61
N CYS A 290 -8.62 -8.08 -20.11
CA CYS A 290 -9.99 -8.57 -20.00
C CYS A 290 -10.35 -8.94 -18.55
N LEU A 291 -11.29 -8.20 -17.95
CA LEU A 291 -11.80 -8.43 -16.59
C LEU A 291 -13.02 -9.38 -16.54
N GLN A 292 -13.41 -9.97 -17.67
CA GLN A 292 -14.47 -10.99 -17.66
C GLN A 292 -13.97 -12.29 -17.01
N PRO A 293 -14.88 -13.11 -16.44
CA PRO A 293 -14.54 -14.44 -15.95
C PRO A 293 -13.81 -15.26 -17.01
N CYS A 294 -12.79 -16.01 -16.63
CA CYS A 294 -12.01 -16.78 -17.58
C CYS A 294 -12.79 -18.02 -18.05
N THR A 295 -13.03 -18.10 -19.36
CA THR A 295 -13.64 -19.27 -20.02
C THR A 295 -12.62 -20.33 -20.45
N LYS A 296 -11.32 -20.08 -20.20
CA LYS A 296 -10.24 -21.02 -20.52
C LYS A 296 -10.13 -22.10 -19.45
N ARG A 297 -9.66 -23.28 -19.85
CA ARG A 297 -9.38 -24.39 -18.94
C ARG A 297 -7.93 -24.30 -18.44
N PRO A 298 -7.66 -24.53 -17.13
CA PRO A 298 -6.28 -24.60 -16.63
C PRO A 298 -5.48 -25.68 -17.37
N LYS A 299 -4.21 -25.39 -17.68
CA LYS A 299 -3.37 -26.28 -18.48
C LYS A 299 -3.11 -27.58 -17.71
N GLY A 300 -3.33 -28.72 -18.35
CA GLY A 300 -3.09 -30.05 -17.76
C GLY A 300 -4.18 -30.55 -16.81
N CYS A 301 -5.30 -29.84 -16.68
CA CYS A 301 -6.45 -30.32 -15.91
C CYS A 301 -7.19 -31.44 -16.67
N GLN A 302 -7.06 -32.68 -16.19
CA GLN A 302 -7.74 -33.84 -16.78
C GLN A 302 -9.24 -33.91 -16.45
N MET A 303 -9.65 -33.24 -15.36
CA MET A 303 -11.02 -33.24 -14.85
C MET A 303 -11.89 -32.09 -15.40
N GLN A 304 -11.36 -31.31 -16.36
CA GLN A 304 -12.06 -30.23 -17.05
C GLN A 304 -12.66 -29.13 -16.15
N HIS A 305 -12.05 -28.84 -15.00
CA HIS A 305 -12.51 -27.76 -14.13
C HIS A 305 -12.44 -26.38 -14.81
N GLU A 306 -13.42 -25.55 -14.49
CA GLU A 306 -13.52 -24.17 -14.97
C GLU A 306 -12.56 -23.26 -14.22
N CYS A 307 -11.91 -22.34 -14.93
CA CYS A 307 -10.99 -21.39 -14.32
C CYS A 307 -11.75 -20.30 -13.56
N ARG A 308 -11.53 -20.18 -12.25
CA ARG A 308 -12.18 -19.16 -11.40
C ARG A 308 -11.49 -17.79 -11.41
N LYS A 309 -10.47 -17.61 -12.25
CA LYS A 309 -9.66 -16.38 -12.36
C LYS A 309 -10.26 -15.42 -13.39
N LEU A 310 -9.83 -14.16 -13.35
CA LEU A 310 -10.15 -13.19 -14.40
C LEU A 310 -9.40 -13.53 -15.70
N CYS A 311 -9.96 -13.19 -16.85
CA CYS A 311 -9.43 -13.64 -18.14
C CYS A 311 -7.99 -13.15 -18.44
N PHE A 312 -7.63 -11.94 -17.97
CA PHE A 312 -6.26 -11.43 -18.11
C PHE A 312 -5.25 -12.18 -17.24
N GLN A 313 -5.70 -12.88 -16.20
CA GLN A 313 -4.82 -13.60 -15.30
C GLN A 313 -4.35 -14.91 -15.93
N TYR A 314 -3.08 -15.23 -15.73
CA TYR A 314 -2.55 -16.52 -16.12
C TYR A 314 -3.26 -17.64 -15.36
N CYS A 315 -3.95 -18.52 -16.09
CA CYS A 315 -4.77 -19.58 -15.50
C CYS A 315 -3.91 -20.53 -14.63
N GLY A 316 -2.70 -20.86 -15.10
CA GLY A 316 -1.79 -21.75 -14.40
C GLY A 316 -2.32 -23.18 -14.29
N LEU A 317 -1.93 -23.84 -13.20
CA LEU A 317 -2.34 -25.20 -12.84
C LEU A 317 -3.69 -25.19 -12.11
N CYS A 318 -4.44 -26.30 -12.17
CA CYS A 318 -5.73 -26.44 -11.51
C CYS A 318 -5.56 -26.76 -10.01
N SER A 319 -6.02 -25.85 -9.15
CA SER A 319 -5.96 -25.98 -7.68
C SER A 319 -7.25 -26.51 -7.04
N ASP A 320 -8.23 -26.98 -7.82
CA ASP A 320 -9.39 -27.66 -7.25
C ASP A 320 -8.95 -28.93 -6.50
N ILE A 321 -9.55 -29.19 -5.34
CA ILE A 321 -9.18 -30.31 -4.48
C ILE A 321 -9.93 -31.56 -4.92
N ILE A 322 -9.19 -32.62 -5.22
CA ILE A 322 -9.71 -33.96 -5.48
C ILE A 322 -9.56 -34.77 -4.19
N THR A 323 -10.67 -35.33 -3.70
CA THR A 323 -10.69 -36.23 -2.53
C THR A 323 -10.42 -37.68 -2.96
N ASP A 324 -10.07 -38.52 -1.99
CA ASP A 324 -10.00 -39.98 -2.16
C ASP A 324 -8.99 -40.45 -3.22
N VAL A 325 -7.85 -39.75 -3.35
CA VAL A 325 -6.75 -40.19 -4.21
C VAL A 325 -5.92 -41.24 -3.48
N LYS A 326 -5.85 -42.46 -4.06
CA LYS A 326 -5.03 -43.56 -3.53
C LYS A 326 -3.55 -43.31 -3.81
N LEU A 327 -2.76 -43.17 -2.74
CA LEU A 327 -1.30 -43.00 -2.80
C LEU A 327 -0.57 -44.36 -2.88
N HIS A 328 0.74 -44.33 -3.15
CA HIS A 328 1.58 -45.52 -3.27
C HIS A 328 1.64 -46.35 -1.98
N CYS A 329 1.50 -45.71 -0.82
CA CYS A 329 1.43 -46.37 0.48
C CYS A 329 0.06 -47.05 0.74
N GLY A 330 -0.88 -47.00 -0.21
CA GLY A 330 -2.22 -47.60 -0.10
C GLY A 330 -3.28 -46.71 0.58
N HIS A 331 -2.89 -45.61 1.20
CA HIS A 331 -3.77 -44.66 1.88
C HIS A 331 -4.43 -43.65 0.93
N PHE A 332 -5.50 -43.01 1.39
CA PHE A 332 -6.27 -42.02 0.65
C PHE A 332 -6.01 -40.60 1.17
N ASN A 333 -5.79 -39.67 0.25
CA ASN A 333 -5.51 -38.26 0.54
C ASN A 333 -6.30 -37.32 -0.36
N SER A 334 -6.54 -36.09 0.13
CA SER A 334 -7.07 -34.98 -0.66
C SER A 334 -5.92 -34.15 -1.22
N ILE A 335 -5.81 -34.02 -2.55
CA ILE A 335 -4.72 -33.30 -3.24
C ILE A 335 -5.27 -32.35 -4.31
N GLU A 336 -4.46 -31.37 -4.71
CA GLU A 336 -4.82 -30.47 -5.83
C GLU A 336 -4.88 -31.23 -7.15
N CYS A 337 -5.82 -30.88 -8.02
CA CYS A 337 -6.08 -31.58 -9.29
C CYS A 337 -4.85 -31.68 -10.20
N TRP A 338 -3.95 -30.69 -10.22
CA TRP A 338 -2.74 -30.78 -11.05
C TRP A 338 -1.76 -31.87 -10.57
N LYS A 339 -1.82 -32.26 -9.29
CA LYS A 339 -0.97 -33.28 -8.68
C LYS A 339 -1.44 -34.70 -9.00
N THR A 340 -2.68 -34.87 -9.47
CA THR A 340 -3.21 -36.20 -9.82
C THR A 340 -2.51 -36.82 -11.03
N ALA A 341 -1.77 -36.02 -11.82
CA ALA A 341 -0.96 -36.52 -12.92
C ALA A 341 0.19 -37.46 -12.47
N ASP A 342 0.73 -37.27 -11.25
CA ASP A 342 1.73 -38.16 -10.67
C ASP A 342 1.59 -38.25 -9.13
N PRO A 343 0.59 -39.01 -8.63
CA PRO A 343 0.29 -39.10 -7.19
C PRO A 343 1.44 -39.71 -6.35
N ARG A 344 2.43 -40.32 -6.99
CA ARG A 344 3.57 -40.98 -6.31
C ARG A 344 4.48 -39.99 -5.57
N LYS A 345 4.51 -38.72 -6.01
CA LYS A 345 5.32 -37.66 -5.40
C LYS A 345 4.67 -37.01 -4.19
N GLU A 346 3.41 -37.33 -3.90
CA GLU A 346 2.70 -36.75 -2.77
C GLU A 346 2.89 -37.57 -1.50
N TYR A 347 3.12 -36.88 -0.39
CA TYR A 347 3.30 -37.50 0.91
C TYR A 347 1.94 -37.85 1.54
N CYS A 348 1.87 -39.02 2.17
CA CYS A 348 0.71 -39.38 2.97
C CYS A 348 0.64 -38.55 4.25
N SER A 349 -0.57 -38.06 4.56
CA SER A 349 -0.85 -37.27 5.77
C SER A 349 -1.39 -38.09 6.94
N GLN A 350 -1.57 -39.41 6.74
CA GLN A 350 -2.07 -40.31 7.77
C GLN A 350 -0.95 -40.68 8.75
N THR A 351 -1.32 -40.89 10.01
CA THR A 351 -0.45 -41.47 11.04
C THR A 351 -0.71 -42.96 11.14
N VAL A 352 0.35 -43.75 11.20
CA VAL A 352 0.31 -45.20 11.34
C VAL A 352 0.98 -45.60 12.64
N THR A 353 0.47 -46.68 13.26
CA THR A 353 1.12 -47.29 14.42
C THR A 353 2.11 -48.33 13.93
N ILE A 354 3.37 -48.20 14.32
CA ILE A 354 4.42 -49.17 14.01
C ILE A 354 5.02 -49.72 15.31
N ALA A 355 5.49 -50.97 15.28
CA ALA A 355 6.31 -51.53 16.34
C ALA A 355 7.80 -51.31 16.00
N MET A 356 8.54 -50.66 16.89
CA MET A 356 9.96 -50.41 16.69
C MET A 356 10.74 -51.74 16.61
N PRO A 357 11.58 -51.97 15.58
CA PRO A 357 12.17 -53.28 15.30
C PRO A 357 13.11 -53.80 16.40
N VAL A 358 13.82 -52.91 17.10
CA VAL A 358 14.81 -53.31 18.11
C VAL A 358 14.23 -53.34 19.53
N CYS A 359 13.35 -52.41 19.88
CA CYS A 359 12.83 -52.30 21.25
C CYS A 359 11.36 -52.75 21.41
N GLY A 360 10.66 -53.06 20.32
CA GLY A 360 9.28 -53.56 20.33
C GLY A 360 8.20 -52.53 20.72
N HIS A 361 8.58 -51.29 21.06
CA HIS A 361 7.61 -50.27 21.44
C HIS A 361 6.69 -49.89 20.28
N GLU A 362 5.38 -49.82 20.55
CA GLU A 362 4.39 -49.31 19.61
C GLU A 362 4.38 -47.78 19.63
N VAL A 363 4.58 -47.17 18.45
CA VAL A 363 4.63 -45.71 18.28
C VAL A 363 3.77 -45.26 17.12
N GLN A 364 3.04 -44.16 17.30
CA GLN A 364 2.31 -43.50 16.23
C GLN A 364 3.23 -42.53 15.50
N VAL A 365 3.42 -42.75 14.20
CA VAL A 365 4.31 -41.93 13.37
C VAL A 365 3.60 -41.56 12.06
N PRO A 366 3.96 -40.43 11.42
CA PRO A 366 3.47 -40.12 10.08
C PRO A 366 3.85 -41.23 9.09
N CYS A 367 2.92 -41.67 8.24
CA CYS A 367 3.15 -42.74 7.25
C CYS A 367 4.38 -42.48 6.39
N ARG A 368 4.61 -41.22 5.98
CA ARG A 368 5.80 -40.80 5.21
C ARG A 368 7.16 -41.05 5.90
N LEU A 369 7.17 -41.27 7.22
CA LEU A 369 8.36 -41.53 8.02
C LEU A 369 8.43 -42.98 8.52
N SER A 370 7.40 -43.80 8.27
CA SER A 370 7.30 -45.15 8.83
C SER A 370 8.49 -46.02 8.44
N ASP A 371 8.88 -46.03 7.16
CA ASP A 371 10.05 -46.75 6.66
C ASP A 371 11.35 -46.32 7.38
N GLN A 372 11.57 -45.01 7.59
CA GLN A 372 12.76 -44.50 8.29
C GLN A 372 12.85 -44.96 9.76
N TYR A 373 11.71 -45.17 10.43
CA TYR A 373 11.69 -45.75 11.78
C TYR A 373 11.91 -47.26 11.76
N LEU A 374 11.42 -47.97 10.74
CA LEU A 374 11.59 -49.41 10.55
C LEU A 374 13.01 -49.78 10.09
N ASP A 375 13.65 -48.93 9.30
CA ASP A 375 15.04 -49.08 8.84
C ASP A 375 16.07 -48.65 9.91
N GLY A 376 15.60 -48.09 11.03
CA GLY A 376 16.44 -47.69 12.16
C GLY A 376 17.18 -46.35 12.00
N GLU A 377 16.87 -45.57 10.96
CA GLU A 377 17.38 -44.21 10.79
C GLU A 377 16.89 -43.30 11.93
N LEU A 378 15.58 -43.38 12.21
CA LEU A 378 14.92 -42.66 13.29
C LEU A 378 14.83 -43.51 14.56
N LEU A 379 15.12 -42.88 15.69
CA LEU A 379 15.21 -43.53 17.00
C LEU A 379 13.87 -43.57 17.72
N CYS A 380 13.64 -44.64 18.49
CA CYS A 380 12.46 -44.76 19.34
C CYS A 380 12.37 -43.59 20.35
N PRO A 381 11.29 -42.79 20.33
CA PRO A 381 11.11 -41.64 21.21
C PRO A 381 10.58 -41.99 22.60
N VAL A 382 10.09 -43.22 22.80
CA VAL A 382 9.47 -43.68 24.06
C VAL A 382 10.49 -43.62 25.19
N PRO A 383 10.15 -43.11 26.39
CA PRO A 383 11.09 -43.06 27.52
C PRO A 383 11.55 -44.47 27.94
N CYS A 384 12.84 -44.63 28.23
CA CYS A 384 13.47 -45.93 28.47
C CYS A 384 12.95 -46.65 29.73
N GLY A 385 12.70 -45.94 30.83
CA GLY A 385 12.18 -46.50 32.08
C GLY A 385 13.16 -47.35 32.91
N GLY A 386 14.34 -47.71 32.39
CA GLY A 386 15.32 -48.56 33.08
C GLY A 386 16.01 -47.92 34.29
N GLN A 387 16.53 -48.71 35.23
CA GLN A 387 17.05 -48.23 36.51
C GLN A 387 18.52 -47.77 36.40
N LEU A 388 18.81 -46.54 36.83
CA LEU A 388 20.16 -45.97 36.87
C LEU A 388 20.93 -46.41 38.12
N LYS A 389 22.27 -46.29 38.09
CA LYS A 389 23.16 -46.58 39.25
C LYS A 389 22.80 -45.81 40.53
N CYS A 390 22.17 -44.64 40.38
CA CYS A 390 21.68 -43.83 41.49
C CYS A 390 20.30 -44.23 42.02
N GLY A 391 19.70 -45.30 41.49
CA GLY A 391 18.37 -45.82 41.87
C GLY A 391 17.19 -45.20 41.12
N HIS A 392 17.38 -44.10 40.38
CA HIS A 392 16.33 -43.42 39.63
C HIS A 392 16.00 -44.10 38.28
N GLY A 393 14.76 -43.95 37.81
CA GLY A 393 14.34 -44.40 36.47
C GLY A 393 14.87 -43.50 35.35
N CYS A 394 15.28 -44.11 34.23
CA CYS A 394 15.83 -43.42 33.07
C CYS A 394 14.71 -42.77 32.23
N THR A 395 14.79 -41.45 32.06
CA THR A 395 13.82 -40.66 31.28
C THR A 395 14.29 -40.37 29.85
N SER A 396 15.44 -40.90 29.43
CA SER A 396 15.96 -40.71 28.07
C SER A 396 15.15 -41.51 27.05
N PRO A 397 15.03 -41.04 25.79
CA PRO A 397 14.44 -41.81 24.71
C PRO A 397 15.12 -43.17 24.55
N CYS A 398 14.32 -44.23 24.46
CA CYS A 398 14.76 -45.61 24.36
C CYS A 398 15.81 -45.80 23.26
N GLY A 399 15.61 -45.19 22.09
CA GLY A 399 16.56 -45.30 20.99
C GLY A 399 17.93 -44.64 21.28
N LYS A 400 18.00 -43.62 22.14
CA LYS A 400 19.28 -43.04 22.58
C LYS A 400 20.02 -43.95 23.55
N CYS A 401 19.29 -44.60 24.46
CA CYS A 401 19.87 -45.59 25.37
C CYS A 401 20.44 -46.79 24.59
N LEU A 402 19.73 -47.21 23.54
CA LEU A 402 20.17 -48.28 22.65
C LEU A 402 21.42 -47.89 21.83
N ARG A 403 21.43 -46.69 21.22
CA ARG A 403 22.54 -46.20 20.36
C ARG A 403 23.83 -45.85 21.14
N ALA A 404 23.75 -45.54 22.44
CA ALA A 404 24.90 -45.10 23.25
C ALA A 404 25.91 -46.21 23.62
N GLY A 405 25.80 -47.42 23.06
CA GLY A 405 26.70 -48.55 23.33
C GLY A 405 26.11 -49.63 24.25
N CYS A 406 24.90 -50.11 23.93
CA CYS A 406 24.44 -51.45 24.32
C CYS A 406 24.58 -52.42 23.14
N ALA A 407 25.72 -52.41 22.48
CA ALA A 407 26.26 -53.64 21.90
C ALA A 407 27.23 -54.18 22.95
N ALA A 408 26.92 -55.33 23.53
CA ALA A 408 27.99 -56.20 23.98
C ALA A 408 28.98 -56.35 22.81
N GLN A 409 30.25 -56.57 23.13
CA GLN A 409 31.09 -57.25 22.15
C GLN A 409 30.34 -58.51 21.72
N ASP A 410 30.08 -58.53 20.42
CA ASP A 410 29.54 -59.58 19.58
C ASP A 410 28.10 -60.05 19.88
N ILE A 411 27.16 -59.51 19.07
CA ILE A 411 26.23 -60.43 18.42
C ILE A 411 27.13 -61.30 17.55
N ASP A 412 27.37 -62.53 17.97
CA ASP A 412 27.25 -63.62 17.04
C ASP A 412 26.97 -64.87 17.85
N PHE A 413 25.74 -65.35 17.67
CA PHE A 413 25.34 -66.74 17.48
C PHE A 413 23.80 -66.65 17.56
N MET A 414 23.04 -66.96 16.51
CA MET A 414 22.91 -68.34 16.05
C MET A 414 23.20 -69.41 17.11
N SER A 415 22.95 -69.21 18.41
CA SER A 415 22.69 -70.31 19.35
C SER A 415 22.33 -69.82 20.75
N SER A 416 21.28 -70.47 21.25
CA SER A 416 20.94 -70.72 22.64
C SER A 416 22.04 -70.42 23.67
N GLU A 417 21.83 -69.45 24.55
CA GLU A 417 21.30 -69.69 25.89
C GLU A 417 21.15 -68.33 26.59
N TYR A 418 20.04 -68.22 27.31
CA TYR A 418 19.66 -67.10 28.14
C TYR A 418 20.79 -66.78 29.14
N ARG A 419 21.37 -65.56 29.09
CA ARG A 419 22.04 -64.91 30.25
C ARG A 419 22.42 -63.44 29.98
N ASP A 420 21.64 -62.56 30.62
CA ASP A 420 22.04 -61.29 31.23
C ASP A 420 22.74 -60.23 30.36
N ILE A 421 21.96 -59.57 29.49
CA ILE A 421 22.30 -58.26 28.93
C ILE A 421 22.01 -57.20 30.00
N VAL A 422 23.02 -56.80 30.76
CA VAL A 422 22.90 -55.67 31.70
C VAL A 422 22.92 -54.36 30.90
N PRO A 423 21.86 -53.54 30.90
CA PRO A 423 21.87 -52.29 30.17
C PRO A 423 22.81 -51.30 30.88
N LEU A 424 23.81 -50.76 30.18
CA LEU A 424 24.54 -49.58 30.63
C LEU A 424 23.61 -48.36 30.47
N HIS A 425 22.66 -48.19 31.38
CA HIS A 425 21.73 -47.07 31.38
C HIS A 425 22.47 -45.75 31.65
N ALA A 426 22.36 -44.83 30.69
CA ALA A 426 22.72 -43.40 30.64
C ALA A 426 23.98 -42.91 31.39
N LYS A 427 24.83 -42.15 30.67
CA LYS A 427 25.99 -41.40 31.22
C LYS A 427 25.62 -40.24 32.14
N SER A 428 24.32 -39.97 32.37
CA SER A 428 23.84 -38.87 33.20
C SER A 428 22.47 -39.17 33.82
N CYS A 429 22.26 -38.68 35.04
CA CYS A 429 20.95 -38.65 35.70
C CYS A 429 20.42 -37.21 35.71
N ASN A 430 19.22 -37.00 35.18
CA ASN A 430 18.56 -35.68 35.11
C ASN A 430 17.52 -35.45 36.20
N VAL A 431 17.35 -36.41 37.13
CA VAL A 431 16.49 -36.20 38.30
C VAL A 431 17.16 -35.16 39.20
N ARG A 432 16.39 -34.13 39.60
CA ARG A 432 16.86 -33.05 40.46
C ARG A 432 16.87 -33.50 41.91
N CYS A 433 17.86 -33.06 42.69
CA CYS A 433 17.81 -33.14 44.14
C CYS A 433 16.66 -32.26 44.66
N GLU A 434 16.11 -32.60 45.83
CA GLU A 434 15.08 -31.80 46.52
C GLU A 434 15.41 -31.60 48.02
N GLN A 435 16.65 -31.83 48.42
CA GLN A 435 17.11 -31.68 49.81
C GLN A 435 17.28 -30.20 50.19
N LYS A 436 16.92 -29.82 51.42
CA LYS A 436 17.14 -28.46 51.94
C LYS A 436 18.60 -28.24 52.36
N LEU A 437 19.20 -27.14 51.91
CA LEU A 437 20.57 -26.72 52.27
C LEU A 437 20.59 -26.04 53.66
N SER A 438 20.16 -26.77 54.68
CA SER A 438 19.91 -26.25 56.04
C SER A 438 21.15 -25.64 56.72
N ASN A 439 22.35 -26.13 56.41
CA ASN A 439 23.59 -25.68 57.05
C ASN A 439 24.26 -24.47 56.34
N LEU A 440 23.63 -23.91 55.30
CA LEU A 440 24.19 -22.82 54.48
C LEU A 440 23.19 -21.67 54.27
N CYS A 441 22.06 -21.95 53.62
CA CYS A 441 21.11 -20.89 53.20
C CYS A 441 19.63 -21.25 53.32
N GLY A 442 19.29 -22.51 53.64
CA GLY A 442 17.91 -22.98 53.78
C GLY A 442 17.16 -23.19 52.45
N HIS A 443 17.75 -22.88 51.30
CA HIS A 443 17.17 -23.15 49.97
C HIS A 443 17.13 -24.64 49.61
N THR A 444 16.24 -25.03 48.71
CA THR A 444 16.15 -26.40 48.20
C THR A 444 17.20 -26.62 47.11
N CYS A 445 18.06 -27.62 47.27
CA CYS A 445 19.01 -28.00 46.22
C CYS A 445 18.24 -28.36 44.95
N ARG A 446 18.67 -27.86 43.78
CA ARG A 446 18.10 -28.19 42.46
C ARG A 446 19.12 -28.82 41.52
N ALA A 447 20.28 -29.19 42.05
CA ALA A 447 21.35 -29.80 41.29
C ALA A 447 20.92 -31.19 40.76
N PRO A 448 21.55 -31.69 39.68
CA PRO A 448 21.37 -33.05 39.22
C PRO A 448 21.68 -34.07 40.33
N CYS A 449 21.14 -35.28 40.20
CA CYS A 449 21.28 -36.35 41.18
C CYS A 449 22.72 -36.54 41.68
N HIS A 450 22.96 -36.13 42.92
CA HIS A 450 24.24 -36.24 43.62
C HIS A 450 24.78 -37.66 43.67
N ALA A 451 23.91 -38.65 43.92
CA ALA A 451 24.30 -40.06 43.96
C ALA A 451 24.85 -40.59 42.63
N PHE A 452 24.48 -39.97 41.49
CA PHE A 452 25.03 -40.33 40.19
C PHE A 452 26.39 -39.69 39.93
N TYR A 453 26.56 -38.41 40.28
CA TYR A 453 27.78 -37.64 40.00
C TYR A 453 28.82 -37.67 41.13
N GLY A 454 28.52 -38.33 42.25
CA GLY A 454 29.42 -38.42 43.41
C GLY A 454 29.63 -37.09 44.15
N THR A 455 28.73 -36.12 43.96
CA THR A 455 28.82 -34.77 44.58
C THR A 455 27.99 -34.69 45.85
N LYS A 456 28.23 -33.68 46.70
CA LYS A 456 27.41 -33.44 47.91
C LYS A 456 26.51 -32.21 47.73
N CYS A 457 25.37 -32.21 48.44
CA CYS A 457 24.54 -31.01 48.55
C CYS A 457 25.36 -29.87 49.17
N GLY A 458 25.42 -28.71 48.50
CA GLY A 458 26.10 -27.51 49.01
C GLY A 458 27.51 -27.25 48.46
N GLU A 459 28.08 -28.13 47.63
CA GLU A 459 29.35 -27.85 46.92
C GLU A 459 29.18 -26.76 45.83
N ALA A 460 27.99 -26.69 45.21
CA ALA A 460 27.66 -25.65 44.25
C ALA A 460 27.15 -24.38 44.95
N VAL A 461 27.65 -23.23 44.52
CA VAL A 461 27.21 -21.91 45.00
C VAL A 461 25.71 -21.74 44.72
N CYS A 462 24.92 -21.43 45.76
CA CYS A 462 23.48 -21.26 45.63
C CYS A 462 23.15 -20.02 44.77
N GLN A 463 22.41 -20.23 43.67
CA GLN A 463 21.98 -19.17 42.76
C GLN A 463 20.54 -18.71 43.01
N ASP A 464 19.82 -19.31 43.95
CA ASP A 464 18.47 -18.86 44.31
C ASP A 464 18.51 -17.44 44.90
N GLN A 465 17.40 -16.72 44.79
CA GLN A 465 17.30 -15.35 45.28
C GLN A 465 17.53 -15.31 46.80
N CYS A 466 18.43 -14.43 47.25
CA CYS A 466 18.74 -14.31 48.67
C CYS A 466 17.49 -13.94 49.49
N THR A 467 17.32 -14.57 50.65
CA THR A 467 16.20 -14.37 51.57
C THR A 467 16.42 -13.23 52.56
N LEU A 468 17.64 -12.68 52.65
CA LEU A 468 17.97 -11.56 53.53
C LEU A 468 17.16 -10.31 53.15
N ALA A 469 16.42 -9.78 54.12
CA ALA A 469 15.64 -8.56 54.00
C ALA A 469 15.59 -7.82 55.34
N CYS A 470 15.61 -6.49 55.28
CA CYS A 470 15.21 -5.62 56.39
C CYS A 470 13.89 -4.92 56.03
N GLN A 471 13.41 -4.02 56.90
CA GLN A 471 12.20 -3.23 56.61
C GLN A 471 12.43 -2.22 55.47
N HIS A 472 13.68 -1.80 55.24
CA HIS A 472 14.06 -0.85 54.19
C HIS A 472 14.21 -1.50 52.81
N SER A 473 14.83 -2.68 52.76
CA SER A 473 15.16 -3.32 51.48
C SER A 473 15.27 -4.84 51.60
N LYS A 474 15.02 -5.53 50.48
CA LYS A 474 15.26 -6.96 50.30
C LYS A 474 16.44 -7.16 49.36
N CYS A 475 17.33 -8.09 49.69
CA CYS A 475 18.46 -8.42 48.82
C CYS A 475 17.98 -8.95 47.46
N SER A 476 18.44 -8.32 46.37
CA SER A 476 18.16 -8.75 44.99
C SER A 476 19.22 -9.66 44.40
N LYS A 477 20.34 -9.88 45.13
CA LYS A 477 21.45 -10.72 44.69
C LYS A 477 21.14 -12.22 44.90
N PRO A 478 21.79 -13.12 44.14
CA PRO A 478 21.74 -14.55 44.41
C PRO A 478 22.34 -14.85 45.78
N CYS A 479 21.85 -15.91 46.44
CA CYS A 479 22.19 -16.24 47.81
C CYS A 479 23.70 -16.46 48.05
N GLY A 480 24.41 -16.98 47.05
CA GLY A 480 25.86 -17.19 47.11
C GLY A 480 26.71 -15.92 46.99
N ALA A 481 26.11 -14.75 46.69
CA ALA A 481 26.81 -13.48 46.60
C ALA A 481 26.74 -12.69 47.91
N MET A 482 27.81 -11.96 48.24
CA MET A 482 27.82 -11.09 49.42
C MET A 482 26.73 -10.01 49.31
N CYS A 483 25.86 -9.97 50.32
CA CYS A 483 24.81 -8.97 50.45
C CYS A 483 25.42 -7.59 50.69
N THR A 484 24.82 -6.55 50.10
CA THR A 484 25.19 -5.17 50.42
C THR A 484 24.57 -4.79 51.76
N PRO A 485 25.34 -4.34 52.76
CA PRO A 485 24.78 -3.93 54.05
C PRO A 485 23.84 -2.72 53.89
N CYS A 486 22.72 -2.73 54.62
CA CYS A 486 21.76 -1.62 54.59
C CYS A 486 22.29 -0.43 55.40
N MET A 487 22.54 0.70 54.73
CA MET A 487 23.10 1.93 55.31
C MET A 487 22.04 2.92 55.81
N GLU A 488 20.76 2.51 55.83
CA GLU A 488 19.69 3.34 56.39
C GLU A 488 19.69 3.27 57.93
N ARG A 489 19.10 4.27 58.58
CA ARG A 489 18.92 4.23 60.03
C ARG A 489 17.93 3.14 60.39
N CYS A 490 18.16 2.44 61.49
CA CYS A 490 17.24 1.40 61.92
C CYS A 490 15.87 2.02 62.27
N ASP A 491 14.81 1.60 61.57
CA ASP A 491 13.42 2.07 61.80
C ASP A 491 12.79 1.49 63.08
N TRP A 492 13.57 0.75 63.86
CA TRP A 492 13.05 0.08 65.03
C TRP A 492 12.77 1.08 66.16
N ALA A 493 11.51 1.45 66.26
CA ALA A 493 10.96 2.30 67.31
C ALA A 493 9.71 1.68 67.96
N CYS A 494 9.53 1.96 69.25
CA CYS A 494 8.27 1.73 69.97
C CYS A 494 8.14 2.86 70.99
N GLU A 495 6.93 3.31 71.28
CA GLU A 495 6.65 4.43 72.20
C GLU A 495 7.26 4.26 73.62
N HIS A 496 7.60 3.02 74.00
CA HIS A 496 8.11 2.67 75.32
C HIS A 496 9.64 2.71 75.45
N VAL A 497 10.40 2.73 74.34
CA VAL A 497 11.87 2.65 74.36
C VAL A 497 12.43 3.61 73.31
N LYS A 498 13.53 4.29 73.62
CA LYS A 498 14.18 5.20 72.66
C LYS A 498 14.48 4.46 71.33
N PRO A 499 14.28 5.11 70.17
CA PRO A 499 14.57 4.51 68.87
C PRO A 499 16.06 4.17 68.73
N CYS A 500 16.35 3.12 67.97
CA CYS A 500 17.72 2.70 67.67
C CYS A 500 18.50 3.84 67.00
N SER A 501 19.73 4.09 67.46
CA SER A 501 20.56 5.19 66.92
C SER A 501 21.51 4.73 65.81
N LEU A 502 21.67 3.40 65.66
CA LEU A 502 22.59 2.77 64.73
C LEU A 502 21.98 2.51 63.34
N LEU A 503 22.87 2.24 62.37
CA LEU A 503 22.50 1.85 61.02
C LEU A 503 21.94 0.42 61.00
N CYS A 504 21.05 0.12 60.06
CA CYS A 504 20.30 -1.13 60.01
C CYS A 504 21.18 -2.39 59.90
N PHE A 505 22.37 -2.30 59.30
CA PHE A 505 23.30 -3.44 59.23
C PHE A 505 24.00 -3.75 60.56
N ALA A 506 24.05 -2.78 61.48
CA ALA A 506 24.71 -2.95 62.76
C ALA A 506 23.76 -3.62 63.77
N PRO A 507 24.27 -4.49 64.66
CA PRO A 507 23.48 -4.99 65.78
C PRO A 507 22.90 -3.82 66.57
N CYS A 508 21.58 -3.82 66.78
CA CYS A 508 20.91 -2.70 67.43
C CYS A 508 21.43 -2.47 68.86
N ASP A 509 21.60 -1.19 69.23
CA ASP A 509 21.98 -0.74 70.59
C ASP A 509 20.82 -0.77 71.59
N ARG A 510 19.64 -1.19 71.11
CA ARG A 510 18.38 -1.22 71.85
C ARG A 510 18.05 -2.64 72.31
N LEU A 511 17.60 -2.77 73.56
CA LEU A 511 17.02 -4.01 74.09
C LEU A 511 15.54 -4.19 73.65
N PRO A 512 15.06 -5.44 73.46
CA PRO A 512 13.65 -5.71 73.16
C PRO A 512 12.68 -5.04 74.14
N CYS A 513 11.49 -4.65 73.68
CA CYS A 513 10.49 -4.06 74.57
C CYS A 513 9.90 -5.13 75.49
N ASN A 514 9.71 -4.81 76.78
CA ASN A 514 9.06 -5.72 77.72
C ASN A 514 7.53 -5.61 77.73
N LYS A 515 6.93 -4.77 76.88
CA LYS A 515 5.47 -4.61 76.78
C LYS A 515 4.92 -5.40 75.61
N ARG A 516 3.77 -6.06 75.83
CA ARG A 516 3.07 -6.86 74.81
C ARG A 516 2.47 -5.97 73.72
N CYS A 517 2.54 -6.40 72.46
CA CYS A 517 2.01 -5.66 71.32
C CYS A 517 0.48 -5.52 71.41
N ASN A 518 -0.06 -4.33 71.11
CA ASN A 518 -1.50 -4.05 71.14
C ASN A 518 -2.21 -4.30 69.80
N LYS A 519 -1.46 -4.63 68.74
CA LYS A 519 -2.04 -4.91 67.41
C LYS A 519 -2.85 -6.20 67.44
N LYS A 520 -4.03 -6.20 66.82
CA LYS A 520 -4.81 -7.41 66.54
C LYS A 520 -4.37 -8.00 65.19
N LEU A 521 -4.13 -9.31 65.17
CA LEU A 521 -3.84 -10.07 63.96
C LEU A 521 -5.12 -10.28 63.15
N LYS A 522 -4.99 -10.72 61.89
CA LYS A 522 -6.14 -10.98 61.01
C LYS A 522 -7.10 -12.03 61.57
N CYS A 523 -6.59 -12.96 62.38
CA CYS A 523 -7.38 -13.94 63.12
C CYS A 523 -8.16 -13.37 64.32
N GLY A 524 -8.15 -12.04 64.54
CA GLY A 524 -8.88 -11.35 65.60
C GLY A 524 -8.19 -11.33 66.97
N HIS A 525 -7.17 -12.17 67.18
CA HIS A 525 -6.41 -12.26 68.42
C HIS A 525 -5.37 -11.13 68.55
N ARG A 526 -5.07 -10.74 69.78
CA ARG A 526 -3.98 -9.80 70.07
C ARG A 526 -2.64 -10.46 69.77
N CYS A 527 -1.75 -9.73 69.10
CA CYS A 527 -0.43 -10.22 68.73
C CYS A 527 0.31 -10.78 69.95
N PRO A 528 0.86 -12.01 69.88
CA PRO A 528 1.58 -12.61 71.00
C PRO A 528 2.97 -11.99 71.21
N SER A 529 3.48 -11.25 70.22
CA SER A 529 4.80 -10.61 70.25
C SER A 529 4.83 -9.35 71.13
N VAL A 530 6.04 -8.83 71.37
CA VAL A 530 6.27 -7.58 72.10
C VAL A 530 6.17 -6.35 71.21
N CYS A 531 5.98 -5.17 71.81
CA CYS A 531 5.88 -3.90 71.10
C CYS A 531 7.15 -3.59 70.31
N GLY A 532 6.97 -3.21 69.04
CA GLY A 532 8.05 -2.85 68.12
C GLY A 532 8.57 -4.02 67.30
N GLU A 533 8.24 -5.27 67.62
CA GLU A 533 8.60 -6.41 66.77
C GLU A 533 7.59 -6.57 65.61
N PRO A 534 8.03 -7.02 64.42
CA PRO A 534 7.13 -7.32 63.32
C PRO A 534 6.12 -8.39 63.76
N CYS A 535 4.84 -8.06 63.62
CA CYS A 535 3.77 -9.03 63.88
C CYS A 535 3.80 -10.04 62.73
N GLY A 536 4.17 -11.29 63.02
CA GLY A 536 4.23 -12.35 62.02
C GLY A 536 2.87 -12.61 61.36
N PRO A 537 2.85 -13.29 60.20
CA PRO A 537 1.64 -13.46 59.37
C PRO A 537 0.63 -14.51 59.88
N TYR A 538 0.64 -14.84 61.18
CA TYR A 538 -0.21 -15.87 61.76
C TYR A 538 -1.65 -15.42 62.02
#